data_AF-A0A4Q6BLP4-F1
#
_entry.id   AF-A0A4Q6BLP4-F1
#
_cell.length_a   1.000
_cell.length_b   1.000
_cell.length_c   1.000
_cell.angle_alpha   90.00
_cell.angle_beta   90.00
_cell.angle_gamma   90.00
#
_symmetry.space_group_name_H-M   'P 1'
#
loop_
_entity.id
_entity.type
_entity.pdbx_description
1 polymer ?
#
loop_
_entity_poly.entity_id
_entity_poly.type
_entity_poly.pdbx_seq_one_letter_code
_entity_poly.pdbx_strand_id
1 'polypeptide(L)' 'MKSALTAASRTATALLFTSVLASAAFGADAKYAAGSYQIDAMHSKVGFEISHLVISSVEGKFNKSEGEIKLDPS' A
#
# COMPACT_ATOMS: atom_id res chain seq x y z
N MET A 1 36.01 25.93 -27.09
CA MET A 1 34.78 25.16 -27.33
C MET A 1 34.80 23.70 -26.85
N LYS A 2 35.95 22.99 -26.84
CA LYS A 2 36.01 21.56 -26.46
C LYS A 2 35.80 21.27 -24.95
N SER A 3 36.17 22.21 -24.07
CA SER A 3 36.07 22.04 -22.60
C SER A 3 34.62 22.01 -22.07
N ALA A 4 33.70 22.76 -22.70
CA ALA A 4 32.29 22.80 -22.30
C ALA A 4 31.54 21.49 -22.62
N LEU A 5 31.94 20.78 -23.68
CA LEU A 5 31.30 19.54 -24.13
C LEU A 5 31.65 18.35 -23.21
N THR A 6 32.87 18.32 -22.67
CA THR A 6 33.30 17.32 -21.68
C THR A 6 32.64 17.54 -20.32
N ALA A 7 32.37 18.78 -19.92
CA ALA A 7 31.65 19.09 -18.68
C ALA A 7 30.17 18.67 -18.75
N ALA A 8 29.50 18.93 -19.88
CA ALA A 8 28.10 18.55 -20.11
C ALA A 8 27.88 17.03 -20.14
N SER A 9 28.85 16.26 -20.66
CA SER A 9 28.81 14.79 -20.64
C SER A 9 28.94 14.22 -19.21
N ARG A 10 29.71 14.88 -18.33
CA ARG A 10 29.88 14.45 -16.93
C ARG A 10 28.65 14.76 -16.07
N THR A 11 27.99 15.89 -16.30
CA THR A 11 26.72 16.24 -15.64
C THR A 11 25.55 15.40 -16.15
N ALA A 12 25.51 15.08 -17.45
CA ALA A 12 24.49 14.18 -18.01
C ALA A 12 24.59 12.75 -17.44
N THR A 13 25.80 12.20 -17.30
CA THR A 13 26.01 10.89 -16.66
C THR A 13 25.69 10.92 -15.17
N ALA A 14 26.02 12.01 -14.46
CA ALA A 14 25.65 12.19 -13.05
C ALA A 14 24.13 12.29 -12.85
N LEU A 15 23.41 12.97 -13.74
CA LEU A 15 21.94 13.07 -13.73
C LEU A 15 21.25 11.75 -14.06
N LEU A 16 21.78 10.99 -15.02
CA LEU A 16 21.28 9.65 -15.33
C LEU A 16 21.50 8.70 -14.16
N PHE A 17 22.67 8.75 -13.52
CA PHE A 17 22.97 7.90 -12.37
C PHE A 17 22.09 8.23 -11.14
N THR A 18 21.85 9.51 -10.85
CA THR A 18 20.90 9.90 -9.78
C THR A 18 19.45 9.55 -10.10
N SER A 19 19.04 9.64 -11.38
CA SER A 19 17.68 9.23 -11.79
C SER A 19 17.43 7.72 -11.66
N VAL A 20 18.44 6.88 -11.98
CA VAL A 20 18.35 5.42 -11.81
C VAL A 20 18.32 5.06 -10.32
N LEU A 21 19.11 5.73 -9.49
CA LEU A 21 19.11 5.47 -8.04
C LEU A 21 17.79 5.88 -7.37
N ALA A 22 17.15 6.96 -7.84
CA ALA A 22 15.83 7.39 -7.35
C ALA A 22 14.70 6.42 -7.71
N SER A 23 14.78 5.74 -8.86
CA SER A 23 13.76 4.78 -9.29
C SER A 23 13.70 3.50 -8.42
N ALA A 24 14.79 3.14 -7.73
CA ALA A 24 14.83 2.00 -6.82
C ALA A 24 14.01 2.22 -5.52
N ALA A 25 13.72 3.48 -5.16
CA ALA A 25 12.95 3.80 -3.95
C ALA A 25 11.43 3.63 -4.13
N PHE A 26 10.93 3.63 -5.37
CA PHE A 26 9.49 3.54 -5.66
C PHE A 26 9.00 2.11 -5.93
N GLY A 27 9.90 1.14 -6.05
CA GLY A 27 9.57 -0.26 -6.32
C GLY A 27 9.57 -1.17 -5.09
N ALA A 28 9.78 -0.63 -3.89
CA ALA A 28 9.70 -1.42 -2.67
C ALA A 28 8.22 -1.61 -2.29
N ASP A 29 7.67 -2.79 -2.54
CA ASP A 29 6.40 -3.19 -1.95
C ASP A 29 6.49 -3.03 -0.43
N ALA A 30 5.56 -2.26 0.15
CA ALA A 30 5.47 -2.11 1.60
C ALA A 30 5.15 -3.48 2.21
N LYS A 31 6.20 -4.21 2.63
CA LYS A 31 6.05 -5.51 3.27
C LYS A 31 5.46 -5.30 4.66
N TYR A 32 4.23 -5.74 4.86
CA TYR A 32 3.65 -5.86 6.18
C TYR A 32 4.47 -6.84 7.01
N ALA A 33 4.55 -6.61 8.32
CA ALA A 33 5.26 -7.53 9.19
C ALA A 33 4.53 -8.89 9.21
N ALA A 34 5.30 -9.98 9.16
CA ALA A 34 4.73 -11.29 9.41
C ALA A 34 4.25 -11.35 10.86
N GLY A 35 3.07 -11.93 11.11
CA GLY A 35 2.60 -12.11 12.48
C GLY A 35 1.10 -12.25 12.65
N SER A 36 0.72 -12.30 13.92
CA SER A 36 -0.67 -12.33 14.37
C SER A 36 -1.17 -10.92 14.67
N TYR A 37 -2.27 -10.54 14.02
CA TYR A 37 -2.93 -9.27 14.20
C TYR A 37 -4.29 -9.49 14.85
N GLN A 38 -4.50 -8.90 16.04
CA GLN A 38 -5.78 -8.97 16.72
C GLN A 38 -6.77 -7.99 16.07
N ILE A 39 -8.00 -8.46 15.86
CA ILE A 39 -9.08 -7.62 15.34
C ILE A 39 -9.51 -6.65 16.44
N ASP A 40 -9.38 -5.35 16.15
CA ASP A 40 -9.88 -4.30 17.03
C ASP A 40 -11.40 -4.14 16.88
N ALA A 41 -12.14 -4.48 17.94
CA ALA A 41 -13.58 -4.42 17.99
C ALA A 41 -14.16 -2.99 17.90
N MET A 42 -13.38 -1.94 18.20
CA MET A 42 -13.85 -0.55 18.10
C MET A 42 -13.82 -0.02 16.66
N HIS A 43 -12.93 -0.56 15.82
CA HIS A 43 -12.72 -0.09 14.45
C HIS A 43 -13.08 -1.13 13.38
N SER A 44 -13.35 -2.36 13.78
CA SER A 44 -13.79 -3.44 12.89
C SER A 44 -15.26 -3.72 13.10
N LYS A 45 -16.01 -3.82 12.01
CA LYS A 45 -17.44 -4.16 12.05
C LYS A 45 -17.74 -5.32 11.12
N VAL A 46 -18.53 -6.28 11.59
CA VAL A 46 -19.12 -7.32 10.75
C VAL A 46 -20.55 -6.90 10.45
N GLY A 47 -20.83 -6.56 9.19
CA GLY A 47 -22.12 -6.10 8.72
C GLY A 47 -22.75 -7.07 7.73
N PHE A 48 -24.07 -6.98 7.58
CA PHE A 48 -24.80 -7.65 6.52
C PHE A 48 -25.82 -6.69 5.90
N GLU A 49 -26.16 -6.97 4.66
CA GLU A 49 -27.15 -6.23 3.91
C GLU A 49 -28.07 -7.24 3.21
N ILE A 50 -29.39 -7.00 3.29
CA ILE A 50 -30.38 -7.83 2.63
C ILE A 50 -31.30 -6.92 1.82
N SER A 51 -31.40 -7.19 0.52
CA SER A 51 -32.34 -6.49 -0.35
C SER A 51 -33.78 -6.82 0.03
N HIS A 52 -34.60 -5.79 0.18
CA HIS A 52 -36.01 -5.88 0.51
C HIS A 52 -36.83 -5.39 -0.70
N LEU A 53 -37.36 -6.36 -1.47
CA LEU A 53 -38.21 -6.14 -2.64
C LEU A 53 -37.60 -5.25 -3.73
N VAL A 54 -36.26 -5.18 -3.86
CA VAL A 54 -35.53 -4.42 -4.90
C VAL A 54 -35.67 -2.89 -4.78
N ILE A 55 -36.38 -2.39 -3.76
CA ILE A 55 -36.64 -0.96 -3.55
C ILE A 55 -35.78 -0.42 -2.41
N SER A 56 -35.50 -1.24 -1.41
CA SER A 56 -34.67 -0.86 -0.26
C SER A 56 -33.74 -1.98 0.15
N SER A 57 -32.73 -1.63 0.94
CA SER A 57 -31.83 -2.57 1.61
C SER A 57 -31.95 -2.40 3.12
N VAL A 58 -31.97 -3.52 3.83
CA VAL A 58 -31.89 -3.54 5.29
C VAL A 58 -30.45 -3.85 5.68
N GLU A 59 -29.80 -2.89 6.32
CA GLU A 59 -28.45 -3.03 6.86
C GLU A 59 -28.50 -3.42 8.34
N GLY A 60 -27.66 -4.38 8.71
CA GLY A 60 -27.46 -4.79 10.09
C GLY A 60 -25.98 -4.97 10.41
N LYS A 61 -25.65 -5.00 11.70
CA LYS A 61 -24.29 -5.29 12.18
C LYS A 61 -24.31 -6.16 13.42
N PHE A 62 -23.26 -6.95 13.59
CA PHE A 62 -22.97 -7.63 14.85
C PHE A 62 -22.31 -6.65 15.82
N ASN A 63 -22.75 -6.65 17.08
CA ASN A 63 -22.28 -5.69 18.08
C ASN A 63 -20.85 -5.96 18.59
N LYS A 64 -20.40 -7.22 18.53
CA LYS A 64 -19.09 -7.63 19.01
C LYS A 64 -18.52 -8.71 18.08
N SER A 65 -17.27 -8.53 17.69
CA SER A 65 -16.49 -9.49 16.89
C SER A 65 -15.07 -9.54 17.42
N GLU A 66 -14.55 -10.75 17.61
CA GLU A 66 -13.19 -11.03 18.07
C GLU A 66 -12.54 -12.02 17.10
N GLY A 67 -11.23 -11.91 16.91
CA GLY A 67 -10.50 -12.81 16.03
C GLY A 67 -9.05 -12.39 15.83
N GLU A 68 -8.28 -13.27 15.19
CA GLU A 68 -6.86 -13.09 14.89
C GLU A 68 -6.62 -13.32 13.40
N ILE A 69 -5.85 -12.42 12.77
CA ILE A 69 -5.39 -12.54 11.39
C ILE A 69 -3.93 -12.97 11.43
N LYS A 70 -3.61 -14.13 10.85
CA LYS A 70 -2.22 -14.57 10.65
C LYS A 70 -1.78 -14.14 9.26
N LEU A 71 -0.84 -13.21 9.22
CA LEU A 71 -0.31 -12.67 7.98
C LEU A 71 1.08 -13.26 7.71
N ASP A 72 1.22 -13.90 6.55
CA ASP A 72 2.47 -14.41 6.01
C ASP A 72 2.84 -13.61 4.75
N PRO A 73 3.77 -12.63 4.86
CA PRO A 73 4.23 -11.84 3.73
C PRO A 73 5.26 -12.66 2.93
N SER A 74 4.79 -13.33 1.88
CA SER A 74 5.66 -13.99 0.89
C SER A 74 6.67 -13.03 0.23
#